data_AF-A0A0C2Z7V2-F1
#
_entry.id   AF-A0A0C2Z7V2-F1
#
_cell.length_a   1.000
_cell.length_b   1.000
_cell.length_c   1.000
_cell.angle_alpha   90.00
_cell.angle_beta   90.00
_cell.angle_gamma   90.00
#
_symmetry.space_group_name_H-M   'P 1'
#
loop_
_entity.id
_entity.type
_entity.pdbx_description
1 polymer ?
#
loop_
_entity_poly.entity_id
_entity_poly.type
_entity_poly.pdbx_seq_one_letter_code
_entity_poly.pdbx_strand_id
1 'polypeptide(L)' 'MSKNHDSNIAMLIDCDNVSAKYIDSILNDLSKYGIVNIRNAYGNWKDPRLRGWEDALQEYAIKPIQQFDYTKGKNATD' A
#
# COMPACT_ATOMS: atom_id res chain seq x y z
N MET A 1 -22.96 -25.77 9.63
CA MET A 1 -22.74 -24.52 8.87
C MET A 1 -21.25 -24.23 8.91
N SER A 2 -20.55 -24.38 7.79
CA SER A 2 -19.12 -24.01 7.73
C SER A 2 -19.03 -22.50 7.88
N LYS A 3 -18.31 -22.01 8.89
CA LYS A 3 -17.89 -20.60 8.91
C LYS A 3 -17.01 -20.42 7.69
N ASN A 4 -17.50 -19.74 6.66
CA ASN A 4 -16.62 -19.12 5.67
C ASN A 4 -15.76 -18.15 6.47
N HIS A 5 -14.53 -18.56 6.78
CA HIS A 5 -13.54 -17.62 7.28
C HIS A 5 -13.27 -16.70 6.09
N ASP A 6 -13.90 -15.53 6.08
CA ASP A 6 -13.43 -14.45 5.23
C ASP A 6 -11.94 -14.32 5.49
N SER A 7 -11.12 -14.64 4.49
CA SER A 7 -9.68 -14.67 4.68
C SER A 7 -9.24 -13.25 5.00
N ASN A 8 -8.61 -13.07 6.14
CA ASN A 8 -8.12 -11.76 6.55
C ASN A 8 -6.86 -11.45 5.75
N ILE A 9 -6.93 -10.41 4.93
CA ILE A 9 -5.84 -10.00 4.05
C ILE A 9 -5.13 -8.80 4.66
N ALA A 10 -3.80 -8.83 4.62
CA ALA A 10 -2.95 -7.68 4.88
C ALA A 10 -2.38 -7.17 3.55
N MET A 11 -2.67 -5.92 3.22
CA MET A 11 -2.15 -5.21 2.06
C MET A 11 -1.04 -4.26 2.51
N LEU A 12 0.16 -4.47 1.97
CA LEU A 12 1.34 -3.65 2.18
C LEU A 12 1.79 -3.14 0.81
N ILE A 13 1.83 -1.82 0.64
CA ILE A 13 2.11 -1.17 -0.64
C ILE A 13 3.44 -0.42 -0.53
N ASP A 14 4.32 -0.62 -1.49
CA ASP A 14 5.50 0.22 -1.70
C ASP A 14 5.13 1.33 -2.70
N CYS A 15 4.90 2.54 -2.19
CA CYS A 15 4.44 3.69 -2.96
C CYS A 15 5.53 4.31 -3.83
N ASP A 16 6.81 4.03 -3.55
CA ASP A 16 7.91 4.48 -4.39
C ASP A 16 8.01 3.67 -5.69
N ASN A 17 7.52 2.42 -5.67
CA ASN A 17 7.52 1.51 -6.82
C ASN A 17 6.13 1.33 -7.47
N VAL A 18 5.04 1.74 -6.82
CA VAL A 18 3.67 1.58 -7.32
C VAL A 18 2.97 2.92 -7.44
N SER A 19 2.24 3.11 -8.54
CA SER A 19 1.40 4.29 -8.75
C SER A 19 0.02 4.11 -8.10
N ALA A 20 -0.50 5.16 -7.46
CA ALA A 20 -1.82 5.18 -6.84
C ALA A 20 -2.96 4.78 -7.79
N LYS A 21 -2.81 4.97 -9.11
CA LYS A 21 -3.84 4.64 -10.11
C LYS A 21 -4.27 3.17 -10.14
N TYR A 22 -3.48 2.26 -9.57
CA TYR A 22 -3.78 0.83 -9.55
C TYR A 22 -4.57 0.39 -8.31
N ILE A 23 -4.74 1.27 -7.31
CA ILE A 23 -5.27 0.89 -6.01
C ILE A 23 -6.69 0.34 -6.08
N ASP A 24 -7.53 0.94 -6.93
CA ASP A 24 -8.92 0.53 -7.15
C ASP A 24 -8.97 -0.91 -7.70
N SER A 25 -8.19 -1.19 -8.75
CA SER A 25 -8.12 -2.53 -9.33
C SER A 25 -7.57 -3.56 -8.35
N ILE A 26 -6.59 -3.20 -7.50
CA ILE A 26 -6.02 -4.10 -6.49
C ILE A 26 -7.07 -4.44 -5.45
N LEU A 27 -7.76 -3.45 -4.90
CA LEU A 27 -8.79 -3.66 -3.88
C LEU A 27 -9.99 -4.45 -4.41
N ASN A 28 -10.40 -4.17 -5.65
CA ASN A 28 -11.45 -4.93 -6.32
C ASN A 28 -11.06 -6.41 -6.47
N ASP A 29 -9.81 -6.70 -6.84
CA ASP A 29 -9.34 -8.07 -6.95
C ASP A 29 -9.23 -8.75 -5.58
N LEU A 30 -8.66 -8.07 -4.57
CA LEU A 30 -8.55 -8.58 -3.20
C LEU A 30 -9.91 -8.92 -2.57
N SER A 31 -10.97 -8.17 -2.93
CA SER A 31 -12.34 -8.42 -2.44
C SER A 31 -12.87 -9.82 -2.79
N LYS A 32 -12.33 -10.47 -3.83
CA LYS A 32 -12.69 -11.83 -4.22
C LYS A 32 -12.09 -12.89 -3.31
N TYR A 33 -11.03 -12.55 -2.59
CA TYR A 33 -10.25 -13.47 -1.76
C TYR A 33 -10.56 -13.31 -0.27
N GLY A 34 -11.01 -12.14 0.17
CA GLY A 34 -11.43 -11.91 1.56
C GLY A 34 -11.43 -10.44 1.97
N ILE A 35 -11.37 -10.20 3.27
CA ILE A 35 -11.48 -8.85 3.85
C ILE A 35 -10.08 -8.28 4.10
N VAL A 36 -9.80 -7.13 3.48
CA VAL A 36 -8.54 -6.39 3.68
C VAL A 36 -8.62 -5.55 4.95
N ASN A 37 -8.12 -6.11 6.05
CA ASN A 37 -8.13 -5.47 7.38
C ASN A 37 -6.91 -4.60 7.63
N ILE A 38 -5.76 -4.96 7.06
CA ILE A 38 -4.53 -4.17 7.17
C ILE A 38 -4.28 -3.53 5.81
N ARG A 39 -4.13 -2.21 5.81
CA ARG A 39 -3.87 -1.41 4.61
C ARG A 39 -2.77 -0.42 4.95
N ASN A 40 -1.54 -0.76 4.61
CA ASN A 40 -0.40 0.11 4.85
C ASN A 40 0.24 0.49 3.52
N ALA A 41 0.61 1.74 3.40
CA ALA A 41 1.40 2.28 2.31
C ALA A 41 2.73 2.76 2.88
N TYR A 42 3.83 2.33 2.29
CA TYR A 42 5.19 2.70 2.67
C TYR A 42 5.73 3.61 1.57
N GLY A 43 6.29 4.73 1.98
CA GLY A 43 6.96 5.62 1.04
C GLY A 43 7.49 6.87 1.71
N ASN A 44 8.31 7.60 0.97
CA ASN A 44 8.78 8.89 1.44
C ASN A 44 7.71 9.99 1.23
N TRP A 45 6.81 10.21 2.18
CA TRP A 45 5.72 11.21 2.07
C TRP A 45 6.18 12.66 1.96
N LYS A 46 7.47 12.94 2.12
CA LYS A 46 8.07 14.25 1.81
C LYS A 46 8.40 14.42 0.33
N ASP A 47 8.38 13.33 -0.45
CA ASP A 47 8.64 13.35 -1.88
C ASP A 47 7.40 13.84 -2.65
N PRO A 48 7.52 14.93 -3.44
CA PRO A 48 6.42 15.43 -4.26
C PRO A 48 5.85 14.40 -5.24
N ARG A 49 6.62 13.37 -5.63
CA ARG A 49 6.16 12.28 -6.50
C ARG A 49 5.03 11.46 -5.89
N LEU A 50 4.96 11.38 -4.56
CA LEU A 50 3.92 10.65 -3.84
C LEU A 50 2.66 11.49 -3.57
N ARG A 51 2.58 12.76 -4.00
CA ARG A 51 1.36 13.57 -3.82
C ARG A 51 0.12 12.93 -4.42
N GLY A 52 0.26 12.20 -5.53
CA GLY A 52 -0.85 11.47 -6.15
C GLY A 52 -1.42 10.33 -5.29
N TRP A 53 -0.76 9.97 -4.19
CA TRP A 53 -1.28 9.01 -3.22
C TRP A 53 -2.18 9.64 -2.16
N GLU A 54 -2.13 10.96 -1.92
CA GLU A 54 -2.87 11.60 -0.82
C GLU A 54 -4.37 11.30 -0.87
N ASP A 55 -4.99 11.47 -2.05
CA ASP A 55 -6.41 11.19 -2.27
C ASP A 55 -6.72 9.70 -2.05
N ALA A 56 -5.89 8.80 -2.60
CA ALA A 56 -6.07 7.35 -2.48
C ALA A 56 -5.92 6.86 -1.02
N LEU A 57 -4.99 7.43 -0.26
CA LEU A 57 -4.81 7.07 1.15
C LEU A 57 -6.07 7.39 1.95
N GLN A 58 -6.65 8.58 1.72
CA GLN A 58 -7.87 9.02 2.40
C GLN A 58 -9.09 8.23 1.94
N GLU A 59 -9.28 8.06 0.63
CA GLU A 59 -10.42 7.37 0.03
C GLU A 59 -10.51 5.91 0.48
N TYR A 60 -9.38 5.19 0.46
CA TYR A 60 -9.35 3.76 0.76
C TYR A 60 -8.95 3.43 2.19
N ALA A 61 -8.87 4.45 3.06
CA ALA A 61 -8.43 4.33 4.46
C ALA A 61 -7.10 3.54 4.59
N ILE A 62 -6.14 3.85 3.72
CA ILE A 62 -4.81 3.24 3.73
C ILE A 62 -3.94 4.07 4.67
N LYS A 63 -3.31 3.40 5.63
CA LYS A 63 -2.42 4.03 6.59
C LYS A 63 -1.07 4.35 5.93
N PRO A 64 -0.68 5.64 5.82
CA PRO A 64 0.66 5.98 5.38
C PRO A 64 1.69 5.65 6.48
N ILE A 65 2.79 5.04 6.07
CA ILE A 65 3.96 4.75 6.89
C ILE A 65 5.15 5.45 6.24
N GLN A 66 5.74 6.41 6.94
CA GLN A 66 6.91 7.13 6.43
C GLN A 66 8.08 6.16 6.33
N GLN A 67 8.56 5.97 5.12
CA GLN A 67 9.83 5.32 4.85
C GLN A 67 10.88 6.42 4.69
N PHE A 68 11.97 6.31 5.44
CA PHE A 68 13.13 7.17 5.20
C PHE A 68 13.94 6.54 4.08
N ASP A 69 14.29 7.33 3.07
CA ASP A 69 15.22 6.89 2.05
C ASP A 69 16.51 6.44 2.74
N TYR A 70 16.87 5.17 2.57
CA TYR A 70 18.22 4.70 2.86
C TYR A 70 19.13 5.32 1.80
N THR A 71 19.59 6.54 2.09
CA THR A 71 20.66 7.30 1.44
C THR A 71 20.80 7.14 -0.09
N LYS A 72 20.64 8.27 -0.81
CA LYS A 72 21.11 8.43 -2.18
C LYS A 72 22.57 7.94 -2.30
N GLY A 73 22.77 6.75 -2.88
CA GLY A 73 24.07 6.31 -3.39
C GLY A 73 24.81 5.18 -2.68
N LYS A 74 24.14 4.11 -2.21
CA LYS A 74 24.84 2.82 -2.02
C LYS A 74 24.07 1.64 -2.63
N ASN A 75 24.44 1.32 -3.87
CA ASN A 75 24.69 -0.07 -4.22
C ASN A 75 25.82 -0.56 -3.30
N ALA A 76 25.46 -1.25 -2.22
CA ALA A 76 26.38 -2.15 -1.56
C ALA A 76 25.57 -3.42 -1.30
N THR A 77 25.72 -4.34 -2.25
CA THR A 77 25.64 -5.78 -2.03
C THR A 77 25.96 -6.15 -0.58
N ASP A 78 25.07 -6.93 0.03
CA ASP A 78 25.39 -8.14 0.78
C ASP A 78 24.25 -9.16 0.57
#